data_AF-H8MP09-F1
#
_entry.id   AF-H8MP09-F1
#
_cell.length_a   1.000
_cell.length_b   1.000
_cell.length_c   1.000
_cell.angle_alpha   90.00
_cell.angle_beta   90.00
_cell.angle_gamma   90.00
#
_symmetry.space_group_name_H-M   'P 1'
#
loop_
_entity.id
_entity.type
_entity.pdbx_description
1 polymer ?
#
loop_
_entity_poly.entity_id
_entity_poly.type
_entity_poly.pdbx_seq_one_letter_code
_entity_poly.pdbx_strand_id
1 'polypeptide(L)'
;MTRPWHVSMSLVACLVLLAPALFVLQQVREASATPMPEPEGLVPMLTYDERMRRVTYHYTCLKQTDCEAPLVCYRDVRFRRYCTDSACTTDRQCPEGQRCTSLPVSSASGALVRLCALVGIRQEGERCLETAFDATSACRAEFECVGRDGYCARACTPGQPGTCSEGFFCADVKPKPSCLPTCEKRGCPQGEHCVPFEEGTSICASIYGPNCLDTPCPEGRKCRVFSQSEFPGKVWAECIHRCSATNPTCGEGQVCDGFHCLQACDPNEPNPCAEGFHCDRRGEKLPWSCQPDYWRGPP
;
A
#
# COMPACT_ATOMS: atom_id res chain seq x y z
N MET A 1 -54.69 -58.20 13.12
CA MET A 1 -55.04 -56.84 13.59
C MET A 1 -53.80 -56.19 14.18
N THR A 2 -52.99 -55.53 13.34
CA THR A 2 -51.75 -54.83 13.75
C THR A 2 -51.98 -53.34 13.63
N ARG A 3 -51.81 -52.62 14.76
CA ARG A 3 -52.21 -51.22 14.96
C ARG A 3 -51.30 -50.24 14.20
N PRO A 4 -51.85 -49.26 13.45
CA PRO A 4 -51.08 -48.32 12.61
C PRO A 4 -50.47 -47.11 13.37
N TRP A 5 -50.34 -47.17 14.70
CA TRP A 5 -49.96 -46.00 15.51
C TRP A 5 -48.47 -45.67 15.56
N HIS A 6 -47.58 -46.63 15.25
CA HIS A 6 -46.13 -46.39 15.36
C HIS A 6 -45.54 -45.55 14.22
N VAL A 7 -46.17 -45.53 13.04
CA VAL A 7 -45.68 -44.76 11.89
C VAL A 7 -45.91 -43.26 12.08
N SER A 8 -47.01 -42.88 12.76
CA SER A 8 -47.37 -41.48 13.00
C SER A 8 -46.47 -40.78 14.02
N MET A 9 -46.00 -41.49 15.06
CA MET A 9 -45.09 -40.88 16.05
C MET A 9 -43.68 -40.63 15.51
N SER A 10 -43.19 -41.48 14.60
CA SER A 10 -41.84 -41.32 14.03
C SER A 10 -41.72 -40.11 13.09
N LEU A 11 -42.77 -39.78 12.34
CA LEU A 11 -42.82 -38.62 11.47
C LEU A 11 -42.84 -37.29 12.25
N VAL A 12 -43.58 -37.25 13.36
CA VAL A 12 -43.66 -36.07 14.23
C VAL A 12 -42.33 -35.82 14.94
N ALA A 13 -41.65 -36.86 15.43
CA ALA A 13 -40.34 -36.72 16.07
C ALA A 13 -39.25 -36.19 15.11
N CYS A 14 -39.29 -36.59 13.83
CA CYS A 14 -38.32 -36.13 12.83
C CYS A 14 -38.55 -34.64 12.46
N LEU A 15 -39.81 -34.21 12.35
CA LEU A 15 -40.17 -32.81 12.11
C LEU A 15 -39.81 -31.88 13.28
N VAL A 16 -39.94 -32.36 14.53
CA VAL A 16 -39.58 -31.58 15.74
C VAL A 16 -38.06 -31.36 15.85
N LEU A 17 -37.23 -32.25 15.28
CA LEU A 17 -35.77 -32.10 15.31
C LEU A 17 -35.22 -31.27 14.14
N LEU A 18 -35.88 -31.27 12.97
CA LEU A 18 -35.45 -30.49 11.81
C LEU A 18 -35.76 -29.00 11.95
N ALA A 19 -36.85 -28.64 12.62
CA ALA A 19 -37.24 -27.24 12.85
C ALA A 19 -36.19 -26.40 13.62
N PRO A 20 -35.64 -26.84 14.78
CA PRO A 20 -34.62 -26.08 15.47
C PRO A 20 -33.29 -26.04 14.71
N ALA A 21 -32.93 -27.11 13.97
CA ALA A 21 -31.72 -27.11 13.14
C ALA A 21 -31.81 -26.09 11.99
N LEU A 22 -32.96 -26.01 11.33
CA LEU A 22 -33.22 -24.99 10.30
C LEU A 22 -33.25 -23.58 10.89
N PHE A 23 -33.83 -23.40 12.09
CA PHE A 23 -33.84 -22.12 12.78
C PHE A 23 -32.42 -21.65 13.16
N VAL A 24 -31.57 -22.55 13.67
CA VAL A 24 -30.16 -22.25 13.95
C VAL A 24 -29.39 -21.92 12.67
N LEU A 25 -29.61 -22.66 11.57
CA LEU A 25 -28.99 -22.35 10.28
C LEU A 25 -29.44 -21.00 9.73
N GLN A 26 -30.71 -20.63 9.92
CA GLN A 26 -31.25 -19.34 9.50
C GLN A 26 -30.68 -18.19 10.34
N GLN A 27 -30.57 -18.37 11.67
CA GLN A 27 -29.93 -17.41 12.58
C GLN A 27 -28.44 -17.21 12.28
N VAL A 28 -27.69 -18.28 11.96
CA VAL A 28 -26.27 -18.18 11.55
C VAL A 28 -26.14 -17.44 10.21
N ARG A 29 -27.09 -17.62 9.30
CA ARG A 29 -27.10 -16.94 7.99
C ARG A 29 -27.44 -15.45 8.10
N GLU A 30 -28.36 -15.08 9.00
CA GLU A 30 -28.75 -13.70 9.28
C GLU A 30 -27.68 -12.95 10.12
N ALA A 31 -27.04 -13.62 11.09
CA ALA A 31 -25.92 -13.05 11.84
C ALA A 31 -24.68 -12.77 10.97
N SER A 32 -24.52 -13.47 9.85
CA SER A 32 -23.46 -13.23 8.87
C SER A 32 -23.74 -12.05 7.92
N ALA A 33 -24.95 -11.48 7.98
CA ALA A 33 -25.42 -10.44 7.06
C ALA A 33 -25.67 -9.10 7.75
N THR A 34 -25.02 -8.82 8.89
CA THR A 34 -24.95 -7.44 9.38
C THR A 34 -24.14 -6.66 8.34
N PRO A 35 -24.71 -5.70 7.60
CA PRO A 35 -23.93 -4.83 6.73
C PRO A 35 -22.96 -4.11 7.67
N MET A 36 -21.66 -4.33 7.48
CA MET A 36 -20.68 -3.47 8.15
C MET A 36 -21.08 -2.03 7.85
N PRO A 37 -21.16 -1.14 8.86
CA PRO A 37 -21.42 0.26 8.60
C PRO A 37 -20.44 0.72 7.54
N GLU A 38 -20.95 1.30 6.45
CA GLU A 38 -20.08 1.81 5.40
C GLU A 38 -19.09 2.78 6.04
N PRO A 39 -17.79 2.65 5.73
CA PRO A 39 -16.80 3.51 6.35
C PRO A 39 -17.17 4.96 6.03
N GLU A 40 -17.22 5.78 7.07
CA GLU A 40 -17.55 7.20 6.96
C GLU A 40 -16.65 7.87 5.91
N GLY A 41 -17.24 8.64 4.99
CA GLY A 41 -16.50 9.25 3.89
C GLY A 41 -16.27 8.36 2.66
N LEU A 42 -16.90 7.17 2.58
CA LEU A 42 -16.88 6.37 1.35
C LEU A 42 -17.59 7.09 0.20
N VAL A 43 -16.86 7.30 -0.89
CA VAL A 43 -17.39 7.83 -2.15
C VAL A 43 -18.29 6.77 -2.79
N PRO A 44 -19.52 7.11 -3.22
CA PRO A 44 -20.42 6.12 -3.79
C PRO A 44 -19.91 5.58 -5.13
N MET A 45 -20.39 4.41 -5.52
CA MET A 45 -20.26 3.91 -6.89
C MET A 45 -21.44 4.47 -7.69
N LEU A 46 -21.15 5.39 -8.61
CA LEU A 46 -22.14 6.01 -9.49
C LEU A 46 -22.56 5.07 -10.61
N THR A 47 -23.81 5.21 -11.03
CA THR A 47 -24.33 4.57 -12.23
C THR A 47 -23.73 5.19 -13.50
N TYR A 48 -23.88 4.48 -14.62
CA TYR A 48 -23.43 4.99 -15.92
C TYR A 48 -24.05 6.36 -16.25
N ASP A 49 -25.36 6.52 -16.07
CA ASP A 49 -26.06 7.76 -16.36
C ASP A 49 -25.61 8.92 -15.47
N GLU A 50 -25.33 8.64 -14.19
CA GLU A 50 -24.78 9.64 -13.27
C GLU A 50 -23.38 10.09 -13.69
N ARG A 51 -22.51 9.16 -14.10
CA ARG A 51 -21.15 9.46 -14.60
C ARG A 51 -21.21 10.32 -15.86
N MET A 52 -22.07 9.98 -16.81
CA MET A 52 -22.22 10.73 -18.07
C MET A 52 -22.76 12.15 -17.89
N ARG A 53 -23.42 12.43 -16.76
CA ARG A 53 -23.86 13.79 -16.40
C ARG A 53 -22.75 14.63 -15.79
N ARG A 54 -21.61 14.05 -15.41
CA ARG A 54 -20.48 14.76 -14.82
C ARG A 54 -19.44 15.05 -15.88
N VAL A 55 -19.27 16.33 -16.17
CA VAL A 55 -18.29 16.83 -17.14
C VAL A 55 -16.87 16.50 -16.68
N THR A 56 -16.60 16.53 -15.37
CA THR A 56 -15.26 16.27 -14.85
C THR A 56 -14.95 14.79 -14.67
N TYR A 57 -15.86 13.86 -15.00
CA TYR A 57 -15.58 12.43 -14.81
C TYR A 57 -14.36 11.98 -15.61
N HIS A 58 -13.39 11.34 -14.95
CA HIS A 58 -12.09 10.93 -15.53
C HIS A 58 -11.21 12.08 -16.05
N TYR A 59 -11.53 13.33 -15.74
CA TYR A 59 -10.66 14.47 -16.07
C TYR A 59 -9.49 14.55 -15.10
N THR A 60 -8.34 15.03 -15.59
CA THR A 60 -7.17 15.27 -14.75
C THR A 60 -7.47 16.38 -13.74
N CYS A 61 -7.04 16.19 -12.50
CA CYS A 61 -7.26 17.13 -11.41
C CYS A 61 -5.96 17.39 -10.64
N LEU A 62 -5.88 18.53 -9.95
CA LEU A 62 -4.77 18.85 -9.05
C LEU A 62 -5.22 18.84 -7.59
N LYS A 63 -6.48 19.22 -7.34
CA LYS A 63 -7.10 19.34 -6.02
C LYS A 63 -8.56 18.91 -6.07
N GLN A 64 -9.14 18.64 -4.90
CA GLN A 64 -10.53 18.16 -4.79
C GLN A 64 -11.57 19.09 -5.43
N THR A 65 -11.36 20.42 -5.38
CA THR A 65 -12.29 21.41 -5.95
C THR A 65 -12.37 21.38 -7.48
N ASP A 66 -11.48 20.65 -8.14
CA ASP A 66 -11.50 20.48 -9.59
C ASP A 66 -12.52 19.41 -10.04
N CYS A 67 -13.08 18.65 -9.08
CA CYS A 67 -14.00 17.55 -9.31
C CYS A 67 -15.43 17.89 -8.87
N GLU A 68 -16.41 17.56 -9.70
CA GLU A 68 -17.83 17.70 -9.34
C GLU A 68 -18.24 16.67 -8.28
N ALA A 69 -18.83 17.12 -7.16
CA ALA A 69 -19.29 16.20 -6.11
C ALA A 69 -20.35 15.21 -6.63
N PRO A 70 -20.26 13.89 -6.36
CA PRO A 70 -19.46 13.28 -5.30
C PRO A 70 -18.08 12.77 -5.76
N LEU A 71 -17.62 13.13 -6.96
CA LEU A 71 -16.30 12.70 -7.45
C LEU A 71 -15.18 13.23 -6.57
N VAL A 72 -14.11 12.44 -6.48
CA VAL A 72 -12.89 12.79 -5.75
C VAL A 72 -11.68 12.87 -6.65
N CYS A 73 -10.75 13.76 -6.33
CA CYS A 73 -9.48 13.87 -7.04
C CYS A 73 -8.51 12.79 -6.54
N TYR A 74 -8.59 11.60 -7.10
CA TYR A 74 -7.81 10.44 -6.70
C TYR A 74 -6.43 10.42 -7.37
N ARG A 75 -5.40 9.97 -6.64
CA ARG A 75 -4.04 9.78 -7.14
C ARG A 75 -3.78 8.28 -7.33
N ASP A 76 -3.89 7.80 -8.55
CA ASP A 76 -3.40 6.48 -8.93
C ASP A 76 -1.90 6.56 -9.24
N VAL A 77 -1.06 5.69 -8.68
CA VAL A 77 0.40 5.74 -8.94
C VAL A 77 0.77 5.31 -10.36
N ARG A 78 -0.15 4.62 -11.05
CA ARG A 78 0.00 4.16 -12.43
C ARG A 78 -0.35 5.23 -13.45
N PHE A 79 -1.17 6.18 -13.03
CA PHE A 79 -1.66 7.27 -13.86
C PHE A 79 -1.33 8.63 -13.23
N ARG A 80 -1.96 9.67 -13.75
CA ARG A 80 -1.99 11.01 -13.15
C ARG A 80 -3.19 11.10 -12.21
N ARG A 81 -3.31 12.18 -11.44
CA ARG A 81 -4.50 12.43 -10.63
C ARG A 81 -5.72 12.67 -11.52
N TYR A 82 -6.86 12.08 -11.18
CA TYR A 82 -8.10 12.26 -11.93
C TYR A 82 -9.35 12.20 -11.04
N CYS A 83 -10.42 12.81 -11.52
CA CYS A 83 -11.71 12.79 -10.83
C CYS A 83 -12.42 11.45 -11.04
N THR A 84 -12.79 10.79 -9.94
CA THR A 84 -13.40 9.46 -10.00
C THR A 84 -14.37 9.23 -8.84
N ASP A 85 -15.19 8.19 -8.98
CA ASP A 85 -16.08 7.64 -7.98
C ASP A 85 -15.57 6.25 -7.54
N SER A 86 -16.29 5.53 -6.68
CA SER A 86 -15.96 4.14 -6.42
C SER A 86 -16.23 3.27 -7.65
N ALA A 87 -15.33 2.35 -7.97
CA ALA A 87 -15.45 1.43 -9.10
C ALA A 87 -16.15 0.11 -8.71
N CYS A 88 -16.16 -0.24 -7.43
CA CYS A 88 -16.72 -1.48 -6.92
C CYS A 88 -17.33 -1.28 -5.53
N THR A 89 -18.24 -2.18 -5.17
CA THR A 89 -18.73 -2.34 -3.79
C THR A 89 -18.39 -3.71 -3.22
N THR A 90 -18.14 -4.71 -4.08
CA THR A 90 -17.78 -6.09 -3.71
C THR A 90 -16.74 -6.67 -4.66
N ASP A 91 -16.01 -7.69 -4.20
CA ASP A 91 -14.98 -8.37 -5.00
C ASP A 91 -15.52 -8.99 -6.30
N ARG A 92 -16.81 -9.36 -6.34
CA ARG A 92 -17.45 -9.96 -7.52
C ARG A 92 -17.54 -9.03 -8.73
N GLN A 93 -17.40 -7.72 -8.50
CA GLN A 93 -17.41 -6.72 -9.56
C GLN A 93 -16.00 -6.46 -10.11
N CYS A 94 -14.97 -7.02 -9.48
CA CYS A 94 -13.60 -6.88 -9.92
C CYS A 94 -13.21 -8.02 -10.87
N PRO A 95 -12.29 -7.74 -11.82
CA PRO A 95 -11.69 -8.78 -12.64
C PRO A 95 -11.01 -9.87 -11.80
N GLU A 96 -10.79 -11.04 -12.41
CA GLU A 96 -10.03 -12.12 -11.76
C GLU A 96 -8.64 -11.63 -11.32
N GLY A 97 -8.22 -12.05 -10.13
CA GLY A 97 -6.97 -11.61 -9.50
C GLY A 97 -7.03 -10.19 -8.89
N GLN A 98 -8.21 -9.57 -8.82
CA GLN A 98 -8.42 -8.30 -8.14
C GLN A 98 -9.48 -8.41 -7.04
N ARG A 99 -9.43 -7.49 -6.08
CA ARG A 99 -10.43 -7.36 -5.02
C ARG A 99 -10.82 -5.91 -4.79
N CYS A 100 -11.99 -5.70 -4.23
CA CYS A 100 -12.52 -4.39 -3.97
C CYS A 100 -11.92 -3.82 -2.68
N THR A 101 -11.04 -2.82 -2.81
CA THR A 101 -10.27 -2.27 -1.70
C THR A 101 -10.62 -0.82 -1.47
N SER A 102 -10.83 -0.43 -0.21
CA SER A 102 -10.97 0.97 0.19
C SER A 102 -9.60 1.65 0.25
N LEU A 103 -9.43 2.74 -0.47
CA LEU A 103 -8.19 3.49 -0.57
C LEU A 103 -8.40 4.94 -0.11
N PRO A 104 -7.47 5.50 0.68
CA PRO A 104 -7.58 6.89 1.14
C PRO A 104 -7.39 7.89 -0.01
N VAL A 105 -8.19 8.95 -0.01
CA VAL A 105 -8.06 10.05 -0.96
C VAL A 105 -7.22 11.16 -0.34
N SER A 106 -5.95 11.26 -0.75
CA SER A 106 -5.03 12.27 -0.18
C SER A 106 -5.49 13.73 -0.37
N SER A 107 -6.32 14.00 -1.37
CA SER A 107 -6.79 15.36 -1.72
C SER A 107 -8.08 15.78 -0.98
N ALA A 108 -8.76 14.84 -0.33
CA ALA A 108 -10.03 15.04 0.35
C ALA A 108 -9.99 14.35 1.72
N SER A 109 -9.84 15.14 2.78
CA SER A 109 -9.68 14.62 4.14
C SER A 109 -10.82 13.67 4.51
N GLY A 110 -10.46 12.47 4.99
CA GLY A 110 -11.41 11.45 5.42
C GLY A 110 -12.15 10.72 4.30
N ALA A 111 -12.01 11.14 3.03
CA ALA A 111 -12.68 10.46 1.93
C ALA A 111 -11.95 9.16 1.56
N LEU A 112 -12.74 8.12 1.28
CA LEU A 112 -12.26 6.82 0.81
C LEU A 112 -12.91 6.51 -0.54
N VAL A 113 -12.17 5.88 -1.43
CA VAL A 113 -12.70 5.36 -2.70
C VAL A 113 -12.50 3.85 -2.73
N ARG A 114 -13.47 3.09 -3.24
CA ARG A 114 -13.32 1.65 -3.49
C ARG A 114 -12.91 1.40 -4.92
N LEU A 115 -11.71 0.87 -5.11
CA LEU A 115 -11.19 0.49 -6.41
C LEU A 115 -10.84 -0.99 -6.43
N CYS A 116 -10.88 -1.60 -7.62
CA CYS A 116 -10.36 -2.94 -7.82
C CYS A 116 -8.83 -2.90 -7.80
N ALA A 117 -8.25 -3.43 -6.74
CA ALA A 117 -6.81 -3.52 -6.53
C ALA A 117 -6.33 -4.95 -6.79
N LEU A 118 -5.12 -5.10 -7.33
CA LEU A 118 -4.51 -6.41 -7.59
C LEU A 118 -4.29 -7.17 -6.29
N VAL A 119 -4.52 -8.48 -6.35
CA VAL A 119 -4.06 -9.45 -5.35
C VAL A 119 -2.70 -9.97 -5.80
N GLY A 120 -1.73 -9.88 -4.90
CA GLY A 120 -0.36 -10.25 -5.17
C GLY A 120 0.19 -11.33 -4.26
N ILE A 121 1.51 -11.31 -4.10
CA ILE A 121 2.27 -12.35 -3.38
C ILE A 121 2.92 -11.84 -2.10
N ARG A 122 2.88 -10.52 -1.84
CA ARG A 122 3.57 -9.90 -0.69
C ARG A 122 2.92 -10.28 0.63
N GLN A 123 3.78 -10.57 1.60
CA GLN A 123 3.44 -11.04 2.93
C GLN A 123 3.28 -9.88 3.92
N GLU A 124 2.72 -10.16 5.11
CA GLU A 124 2.60 -9.17 6.18
C GLU A 124 3.96 -8.53 6.50
N GLY A 125 4.00 -7.20 6.57
CA GLY A 125 5.20 -6.40 6.83
C GLY A 125 6.07 -6.13 5.60
N GLU A 126 5.81 -6.76 4.46
CA GLU A 126 6.50 -6.43 3.22
C GLU A 126 5.95 -5.15 2.58
N ARG A 127 6.82 -4.45 1.85
CA ARG A 127 6.48 -3.25 1.08
C ARG A 127 5.51 -3.59 -0.05
N CYS A 128 4.58 -2.68 -0.31
CA CYS A 128 3.59 -2.79 -1.38
C CYS A 128 3.28 -1.44 -2.01
N LEU A 129 2.55 -1.48 -3.12
CA LEU A 129 1.99 -0.30 -3.77
C LEU A 129 0.46 -0.33 -3.66
N GLU A 130 -0.15 0.75 -3.16
CA GLU A 130 -1.62 0.86 -3.01
C GLU A 130 -2.37 0.58 -4.33
N THR A 131 -1.83 1.09 -5.44
CA THR A 131 -2.28 0.79 -6.81
C THR A 131 -1.17 0.10 -7.59
N ALA A 132 -0.86 -1.14 -7.20
CA ALA A 132 0.19 -1.94 -7.83
C ALA A 132 0.01 -2.11 -9.35
N PHE A 133 1.14 -2.14 -10.06
CA PHE A 133 1.19 -2.40 -11.51
C PHE A 133 1.09 -3.89 -11.83
N ASP A 134 1.58 -4.74 -10.92
CA ASP A 134 1.60 -6.19 -11.06
C ASP A 134 1.47 -6.89 -9.70
N ALA A 135 1.33 -8.21 -9.73
CA ALA A 135 1.16 -9.05 -8.54
C ALA A 135 2.41 -9.08 -7.63
N THR A 136 3.59 -8.71 -8.14
CA THR A 136 4.84 -8.71 -7.34
C THR A 136 4.94 -7.51 -6.43
N SER A 137 4.17 -6.45 -6.66
CA SER A 137 4.13 -5.27 -5.78
C SER A 137 2.80 -5.13 -5.02
N ALA A 138 1.94 -6.14 -5.12
CA ALA A 138 0.66 -6.23 -4.43
C ALA A 138 0.69 -7.22 -3.25
N CYS A 139 -0.14 -6.94 -2.25
CA CYS A 139 -0.34 -7.80 -1.09
C CYS A 139 -1.15 -9.04 -1.42
N ARG A 140 -0.89 -10.14 -0.71
CA ARG A 140 -1.80 -11.30 -0.72
C ARG A 140 -3.20 -10.92 -0.24
N ALA A 141 -4.16 -11.78 -0.54
CA ALA A 141 -5.59 -11.52 -0.32
C ALA A 141 -5.93 -11.21 1.15
N GLU A 142 -5.14 -11.70 2.10
CA GLU A 142 -5.39 -11.53 3.54
C GLU A 142 -4.92 -10.15 4.06
N PHE A 143 -4.16 -9.39 3.26
CA PHE A 143 -3.53 -8.13 3.69
C PHE A 143 -3.94 -6.96 2.82
N GLU A 144 -4.01 -5.77 3.43
CA GLU A 144 -4.21 -4.50 2.74
C GLU A 144 -2.90 -3.73 2.67
N CYS A 145 -2.67 -3.03 1.55
CA CYS A 145 -1.56 -2.11 1.44
C CYS A 145 -1.92 -0.81 2.13
N VAL A 146 -1.30 -0.52 3.27
CA VAL A 146 -1.65 0.60 4.14
C VAL A 146 -0.41 1.28 4.72
N GLY A 147 -0.65 2.42 5.36
CA GLY A 147 0.40 3.28 5.90
C GLY A 147 1.04 4.14 4.82
N ARG A 148 1.64 5.26 5.23
CA ARG A 148 2.18 6.28 4.31
C ARG A 148 3.28 5.75 3.41
N ASP A 149 3.98 4.75 3.89
CA ASP A 149 5.04 4.05 3.22
C ASP A 149 4.54 2.82 2.44
N GLY A 150 3.34 2.31 2.69
CA GLY A 150 2.79 1.16 1.96
C GLY A 150 3.40 -0.16 2.43
N TYR A 151 2.73 -0.79 3.39
CA TYR A 151 3.03 -2.13 3.89
C TYR A 151 1.81 -3.02 3.82
N CYS A 152 2.02 -4.29 3.49
CA CYS A 152 0.99 -5.30 3.61
C CYS A 152 0.71 -5.54 5.09
N ALA A 153 -0.48 -5.17 5.54
CA ALA A 153 -0.87 -5.30 6.92
C ALA A 153 -2.27 -5.90 7.05
N ARG A 154 -2.48 -6.60 8.16
CA ARG A 154 -3.81 -6.97 8.61
C ARG A 154 -4.38 -5.89 9.53
N ALA A 155 -5.71 -5.84 9.60
CA ALA A 155 -6.41 -4.94 10.51
C ALA A 155 -6.11 -5.28 11.98
N CYS A 156 -6.17 -4.28 12.84
CA CYS A 156 -6.03 -4.44 14.29
C CYS A 156 -6.99 -3.51 15.04
N THR A 157 -7.05 -3.70 16.36
CA THR A 157 -7.81 -2.83 17.26
C THR A 157 -6.86 -2.15 18.22
N PRO A 158 -6.75 -0.81 18.19
CA PRO A 158 -5.85 -0.07 19.08
C PRO A 158 -6.11 -0.41 20.55
N GLY A 159 -5.03 -0.64 21.30
CA GLY A 159 -5.11 -0.96 22.73
C GLY A 159 -5.53 -2.39 23.07
N GLN A 160 -5.94 -3.22 22.10
CA GLN A 160 -6.27 -4.62 22.33
C GLN A 160 -5.02 -5.52 22.16
N PRO A 161 -4.54 -6.17 23.24
CA PRO A 161 -3.39 -7.07 23.16
C PRO A 161 -3.66 -8.27 22.24
N GLY A 162 -2.61 -8.77 21.59
CA GLY A 162 -2.69 -9.98 20.76
C GLY A 162 -3.38 -9.79 19.40
N THR A 163 -3.80 -8.57 19.05
CA THR A 163 -4.34 -8.28 17.71
C THR A 163 -3.25 -8.32 16.65
N CYS A 164 -2.04 -7.85 16.97
CA CYS A 164 -0.86 -7.91 16.08
C CYS A 164 0.12 -9.01 16.52
N SER A 165 0.80 -9.59 15.53
CA SER A 165 1.80 -10.64 15.73
C SER A 165 3.06 -10.04 16.35
N GLU A 166 3.93 -10.88 16.90
CA GLU A 166 5.24 -10.42 17.34
C GLU A 166 6.02 -9.78 16.17
N GLY A 167 6.66 -8.63 16.44
CA GLY A 167 7.32 -7.82 15.41
C GLY A 167 6.40 -6.81 14.71
N PHE A 168 5.17 -6.63 15.20
CA PHE A 168 4.21 -5.66 14.68
C PHE A 168 3.57 -4.87 15.81
N PHE A 169 3.14 -3.64 15.50
CA PHE A 169 2.35 -2.81 16.39
C PHE A 169 1.08 -2.34 15.69
N CYS A 170 0.02 -2.11 16.47
CA CYS A 170 -1.22 -1.59 15.92
C CYS A 170 -1.13 -0.08 15.73
N ALA A 171 -1.04 0.37 14.48
CA ALA A 171 -0.98 1.78 14.11
C ALA A 171 -2.38 2.29 13.72
N ASP A 172 -2.73 3.51 14.11
CA ASP A 172 -3.96 4.19 13.70
C ASP A 172 -3.80 4.82 12.30
N VAL A 173 -3.66 3.96 11.29
CA VAL A 173 -3.57 4.35 9.87
C VAL A 173 -4.93 4.30 9.17
N LYS A 174 -5.02 4.94 8.01
CA LYS A 174 -6.20 4.87 7.15
C LYS A 174 -6.05 3.75 6.10
N PRO A 175 -7.15 3.11 5.66
CA PRO A 175 -8.54 3.39 6.03
C PRO A 175 -8.95 2.88 7.42
N LYS A 176 -8.20 1.93 7.99
CA LYS A 176 -8.47 1.33 9.30
C LYS A 176 -7.16 1.03 10.04
N PRO A 177 -7.17 1.02 11.39
CA PRO A 177 -6.00 0.65 12.17
C PRO A 177 -5.46 -0.72 11.74
N SER A 178 -4.15 -0.81 11.57
CA SER A 178 -3.49 -1.98 10.96
C SER A 178 -2.15 -2.29 11.62
N CYS A 179 -1.74 -3.56 11.56
CA CYS A 179 -0.49 -4.05 12.11
C CYS A 179 0.71 -3.66 11.21
N LEU A 180 1.44 -2.63 11.60
CA LEU A 180 2.66 -2.19 10.90
C LEU A 180 3.91 -2.83 11.51
N PRO A 181 4.95 -3.11 10.70
CA PRO A 181 6.14 -3.78 11.19
C PRO A 181 6.97 -2.89 12.13
N THR A 182 7.62 -3.51 13.12
CA THR A 182 8.59 -2.85 14.00
C THR A 182 9.70 -3.81 14.42
N CYS A 183 10.94 -3.32 14.38
CA CYS A 183 12.12 -4.04 14.84
C CYS A 183 12.74 -3.47 16.12
N GLU A 184 12.22 -2.35 16.65
CA GLU A 184 12.88 -1.60 17.74
C GLU A 184 13.09 -2.44 19.02
N LYS A 185 12.16 -3.34 19.34
CA LYS A 185 12.24 -4.19 20.54
C LYS A 185 12.94 -5.52 20.29
N ARG A 186 12.80 -6.06 19.08
CA ARG A 186 13.30 -7.39 18.71
C ARG A 186 14.77 -7.35 18.27
N GLY A 187 15.22 -6.20 17.77
CA GLY A 187 16.43 -6.11 16.99
C GLY A 187 16.28 -6.82 15.65
N CYS A 188 17.35 -6.79 14.86
CA CYS A 188 17.39 -7.40 13.54
C CYS A 188 18.32 -8.62 13.50
N PRO A 189 18.08 -9.55 12.55
CA PRO A 189 19.02 -10.62 12.24
C PRO A 189 20.43 -10.10 11.99
N GLN A 190 21.43 -10.98 12.15
CA GLN A 190 22.83 -10.59 11.93
C GLN A 190 23.05 -10.07 10.50
N GLY A 191 23.64 -8.88 10.38
CA GLY A 191 23.90 -8.21 9.10
C GLY A 191 22.79 -7.26 8.65
N GLU A 192 21.66 -7.21 9.36
CA GLU A 192 20.57 -6.28 9.09
C GLU A 192 20.50 -5.18 10.16
N HIS A 193 19.97 -4.03 9.77
CA HIS A 193 19.77 -2.88 10.64
C HIS A 193 18.28 -2.62 10.82
N CYS A 194 17.91 -2.10 11.99
CA CYS A 194 16.55 -1.66 12.23
C CYS A 194 16.37 -0.26 11.65
N VAL A 195 15.70 -0.17 10.50
CA VAL A 195 15.57 1.05 9.71
C VAL A 195 14.22 1.70 9.99
N PRO A 196 14.19 2.93 10.54
CA PRO A 196 12.93 3.62 10.84
C PRO A 196 12.32 4.25 9.59
N PHE A 197 11.01 4.24 9.55
CA PHE A 197 10.14 4.81 8.52
C PHE A 197 9.06 5.68 9.19
N GLU A 198 8.15 6.25 8.39
CA GLU A 198 7.09 7.09 8.95
C GLU A 198 6.08 6.26 9.76
N GLU A 199 5.25 6.96 10.54
CA GLU A 199 4.19 6.34 11.36
C GLU A 199 4.69 5.35 12.42
N GLY A 200 5.97 5.43 12.80
CA GLY A 200 6.60 4.55 13.78
C GLY A 200 6.98 3.18 13.23
N THR A 201 6.84 2.99 11.92
CA THR A 201 7.22 1.75 11.25
C THR A 201 8.72 1.57 11.28
N SER A 202 9.19 0.34 11.48
CA SER A 202 10.59 0.00 11.28
C SER A 202 10.74 -1.41 10.75
N ILE A 203 11.71 -1.62 9.87
CA ILE A 203 11.97 -2.92 9.24
C ILE A 203 13.42 -3.31 9.42
N CYS A 204 13.67 -4.61 9.45
CA CYS A 204 15.01 -5.12 9.32
C CYS A 204 15.41 -5.16 7.85
N ALA A 205 16.52 -4.52 7.53
CA ALA A 205 17.03 -4.45 6.18
C ALA A 205 18.55 -4.32 6.11
N SER A 206 19.10 -4.81 5.01
CA SER A 206 20.47 -4.48 4.59
C SER A 206 20.49 -3.06 4.01
N ILE A 207 21.41 -2.23 4.49
CA ILE A 207 21.56 -0.85 4.04
C ILE A 207 22.63 -0.80 2.94
N TYR A 208 22.25 -0.26 1.78
CA TYR A 208 23.13 -0.01 0.64
C TYR A 208 23.42 1.49 0.50
N GLY A 209 24.61 1.81 0.01
CA GLY A 209 25.09 3.19 -0.12
C GLY A 209 25.70 3.78 1.15
N PRO A 210 26.00 5.10 1.15
CA PRO A 210 26.51 5.80 2.31
C PRO A 210 25.47 5.77 3.43
N ASN A 211 25.70 4.91 4.44
CA ASN A 211 24.77 4.70 5.55
C ASN A 211 24.64 5.98 6.41
N CYS A 212 23.72 6.84 5.98
CA CYS A 212 23.43 8.12 6.61
C CYS A 212 22.52 8.02 7.84
N LEU A 213 22.10 6.80 8.18
CA LEU A 213 21.36 6.50 9.42
C LEU A 213 22.31 6.41 10.60
N ASP A 214 23.49 5.80 10.40
CA ASP A 214 24.52 5.69 11.44
C ASP A 214 25.45 6.91 11.45
N THR A 215 25.80 7.43 10.28
CA THR A 215 26.69 8.59 10.15
C THR A 215 25.90 9.83 9.71
N PRO A 216 25.84 10.90 10.52
CA PRO A 216 25.10 12.11 10.16
C PRO A 216 25.56 12.70 8.83
N CYS A 217 24.60 13.17 8.04
CA CYS A 217 24.92 13.85 6.80
C CYS A 217 25.66 15.18 7.05
N PRO A 218 26.60 15.57 6.15
CA PRO A 218 27.21 16.89 6.17
C PRO A 218 26.16 18.02 6.17
N GLU A 219 26.55 19.20 6.67
CA GLU A 219 25.66 20.36 6.76
C GLU A 219 24.92 20.64 5.44
N GLY A 220 23.61 20.93 5.55
CA GLY A 220 22.75 21.21 4.41
C GLY A 220 22.29 19.99 3.60
N ARG A 221 22.71 18.76 3.96
CA ARG A 221 22.24 17.52 3.34
C ARG A 221 21.22 16.81 4.24
N LYS A 222 20.32 16.03 3.64
CA LYS A 222 19.34 15.21 4.37
C LYS A 222 19.54 13.75 4.04
N CYS A 223 19.54 12.91 5.07
CA CYS A 223 19.51 11.47 4.86
C CYS A 223 18.16 11.10 4.22
N ARG A 224 18.22 10.40 3.10
CA ARG A 224 17.06 9.76 2.49
C ARG A 224 17.27 8.28 2.48
N VAL A 225 16.23 7.58 2.91
CA VAL A 225 16.13 6.13 2.83
C VAL A 225 15.07 5.81 1.81
N PHE A 226 15.42 4.94 0.87
CA PHE A 226 14.53 4.43 -0.16
C PHE A 226 14.36 2.94 0.05
N SER A 227 13.13 2.47 0.01
CA SER A 227 12.77 1.06 -0.05
C SER A 227 11.84 0.83 -1.23
N GLN A 228 11.95 -0.33 -1.85
CA GLN A 228 11.16 -0.70 -3.02
C GLN A 228 10.47 -2.03 -2.78
N SER A 229 9.23 -2.15 -3.23
CA SER A 229 8.44 -3.39 -3.10
C SER A 229 9.15 -4.58 -3.75
N GLU A 230 9.86 -4.36 -4.84
CA GLU A 230 10.56 -5.38 -5.62
C GLU A 230 11.77 -5.97 -4.86
N PHE A 231 12.31 -5.24 -3.89
CA PHE A 231 13.52 -5.60 -3.15
C PHE A 231 13.25 -5.65 -1.64
N PRO A 232 12.49 -6.64 -1.15
CA PRO A 232 12.20 -6.78 0.27
C PRO A 232 13.49 -6.96 1.08
N GLY A 233 13.55 -6.38 2.29
CA GLY A 233 14.71 -6.47 3.17
C GLY A 233 15.94 -5.66 2.70
N LYS A 234 15.80 -4.83 1.66
CA LYS A 234 16.86 -3.95 1.18
C LYS A 234 16.42 -2.49 1.23
N VAL A 235 17.32 -1.64 1.68
CA VAL A 235 17.13 -0.18 1.65
C VAL A 235 18.37 0.50 1.08
N TRP A 236 18.16 1.62 0.42
CA TRP A 236 19.23 2.48 -0.08
C TRP A 236 19.21 3.77 0.73
N ALA A 237 20.33 4.09 1.37
CA ALA A 237 20.48 5.29 2.16
C ALA A 237 21.51 6.21 1.48
N GLU A 238 21.17 7.49 1.33
CA GLU A 238 22.10 8.48 0.80
C GLU A 238 21.85 9.88 1.39
N CYS A 239 22.94 10.63 1.58
CA CYS A 239 22.90 12.04 1.92
C CYS A 239 22.63 12.89 0.69
N ILE A 240 21.35 13.20 0.44
CA ILE A 240 20.98 14.03 -0.70
C ILE A 240 21.04 15.53 -0.37
N HIS A 241 21.38 16.29 -1.40
CA HIS A 241 21.20 17.73 -1.43
C HIS A 241 20.28 18.07 -2.61
N ARG A 242 19.35 19.01 -2.44
CA ARG A 242 18.48 19.41 -3.55
C ARG A 242 19.24 20.35 -4.49
N CYS A 243 19.02 20.20 -5.78
CA CYS A 243 19.51 21.11 -6.80
C CYS A 243 18.38 21.60 -7.69
N SER A 244 18.61 22.73 -8.34
CA SER A 244 17.74 23.31 -9.35
C SER A 244 18.57 24.14 -10.31
N ALA A 245 17.98 24.59 -11.41
CA ALA A 245 18.65 25.47 -12.36
C ALA A 245 19.15 26.79 -11.74
N THR A 246 18.58 27.22 -10.60
CA THR A 246 18.88 28.50 -9.97
C THR A 246 19.52 28.39 -8.59
N ASN A 247 19.50 27.21 -7.94
CA ASN A 247 20.16 27.01 -6.64
C ASN A 247 20.13 25.55 -6.17
N PRO A 248 21.13 25.10 -5.40
CA PRO A 248 22.57 25.29 -5.61
C PRO A 248 23.11 24.33 -6.68
N THR A 249 24.25 24.73 -7.26
CA THR A 249 25.11 23.86 -8.07
C THR A 249 25.63 22.74 -7.19
N CYS A 250 25.57 21.51 -7.66
CA CYS A 250 26.07 20.36 -6.92
C CYS A 250 27.56 20.50 -6.59
N GLY A 251 27.99 19.86 -5.50
CA GLY A 251 29.38 19.90 -5.07
C GLY A 251 30.32 19.28 -6.10
N GLU A 252 31.63 19.42 -5.88
CA GLU A 252 32.64 18.80 -6.73
C GLU A 252 32.39 17.27 -6.84
N GLY A 253 32.49 16.75 -8.06
CA GLY A 253 32.20 15.33 -8.35
C GLY A 253 30.72 14.94 -8.36
N GLN A 254 29.79 15.89 -8.24
CA GLN A 254 28.35 15.63 -8.23
C GLN A 254 27.63 16.32 -9.39
N VAL A 255 26.54 15.71 -9.87
CA VAL A 255 25.68 16.25 -10.92
C VAL A 255 24.24 16.39 -10.42
N CYS A 256 23.51 17.35 -11.00
CA CYS A 256 22.10 17.54 -10.69
C CYS A 256 21.24 16.59 -11.52
N ASP A 257 20.68 15.57 -10.88
CA ASP A 257 19.75 14.62 -11.51
C ASP A 257 18.48 14.46 -10.65
N GLY A 258 17.31 14.58 -11.29
CA GLY A 258 16.03 14.47 -10.60
C GLY A 258 15.84 15.44 -9.43
N PHE A 259 16.41 16.65 -9.50
CA PHE A 259 16.47 17.67 -8.43
C PHE A 259 17.30 17.27 -7.20
N HIS A 260 18.17 16.28 -7.36
CA HIS A 260 19.10 15.85 -6.32
C HIS A 260 20.54 15.89 -6.85
N CYS A 261 21.48 16.28 -5.99
CA CYS A 261 22.89 16.14 -6.27
C CYS A 261 23.32 14.71 -6.00
N LEU A 262 23.62 13.99 -7.07
CA LEU A 262 24.09 12.60 -7.04
C LEU A 262 25.55 12.55 -7.46
N GLN A 263 26.27 11.50 -7.03
CA GLN A 263 27.65 11.27 -7.44
C GLN A 263 27.72 11.11 -8.96
N ALA A 264 28.58 11.88 -9.62
CA ALA A 264 28.87 11.72 -11.04
C ALA A 264 29.65 10.42 -11.27
N CYS A 265 29.40 9.77 -12.40
CA CYS A 265 30.09 8.55 -12.78
C CYS A 265 30.38 8.52 -14.29
N ASP A 266 31.40 7.76 -14.70
CA ASP A 266 31.65 7.44 -16.09
C ASP A 266 31.30 5.95 -16.32
N PRO A 267 30.40 5.62 -17.26
CA PRO A 267 30.03 4.23 -17.55
C PRO A 267 31.19 3.39 -18.13
N ASN A 268 32.27 4.02 -18.61
CA ASN A 268 33.45 3.34 -19.14
C ASN A 268 34.50 3.01 -18.08
N GLU A 269 34.36 3.56 -16.87
CA GLU A 269 35.23 3.24 -15.73
C GLU A 269 34.66 2.08 -14.89
N PRO A 270 35.51 1.27 -14.24
CA PRO A 270 35.04 0.26 -13.29
C PRO A 270 34.19 0.92 -12.20
N ASN A 271 32.94 0.43 -12.05
CA ASN A 271 31.84 1.06 -11.31
C ASN A 271 32.31 1.97 -10.14
N PRO A 272 32.34 3.31 -10.33
CA PRO A 272 32.79 4.25 -9.31
C PRO A 272 31.74 4.44 -8.19
N CYS A 273 30.59 3.79 -8.30
CA CYS A 273 29.49 3.92 -7.37
C CYS A 273 29.63 3.00 -6.15
N ALA A 274 29.01 3.41 -5.05
CA ALA A 274 28.95 2.62 -3.83
C ALA A 274 28.19 1.30 -4.04
N GLU A 275 28.37 0.34 -3.13
CA GLU A 275 27.63 -0.93 -3.16
C GLU A 275 26.11 -0.70 -3.19
N GLY A 276 25.43 -1.42 -4.09
CA GLY A 276 24.00 -1.27 -4.34
C GLY A 276 23.64 -0.12 -5.30
N PHE A 277 24.64 0.52 -5.92
CA PHE A 277 24.48 1.55 -6.93
C PHE A 277 25.28 1.20 -8.19
N HIS A 278 24.79 1.66 -9.33
CA HIS A 278 25.44 1.53 -10.63
C HIS A 278 25.42 2.86 -11.37
N CYS A 279 26.31 3.00 -12.35
CA CYS A 279 26.38 4.19 -13.17
C CYS A 279 25.31 4.16 -14.28
N ASP A 280 24.37 5.10 -14.24
CA ASP A 280 23.33 5.22 -15.28
C ASP A 280 22.82 6.68 -15.42
N ARG A 281 21.90 6.93 -16.36
CA ARG A 281 21.32 8.26 -16.63
C ARG A 281 19.80 8.17 -16.87
N ARG A 282 19.04 9.08 -16.25
CA ARG A 282 17.56 9.11 -16.35
C ARG A 282 16.99 9.46 -17.73
N GLY A 283 17.85 9.84 -18.66
CA GLY A 283 17.51 10.10 -20.04
C GLY A 283 18.76 10.50 -20.82
N GLU A 284 18.70 10.41 -22.15
CA GLU A 284 19.86 10.64 -23.00
C GLU A 284 20.53 12.01 -22.82
N LYS A 285 19.73 13.01 -22.42
CA LYS A 285 20.18 14.40 -22.21
C LYS A 285 20.61 14.71 -20.78
N LEU A 286 20.43 13.76 -19.86
CA LEU A 286 20.78 13.93 -18.45
C LEU A 286 22.19 13.39 -18.18
N PRO A 287 22.89 13.96 -17.19
CA PRO A 287 24.24 13.52 -16.86
C PRO A 287 24.22 12.10 -16.28
N TRP A 288 25.33 11.38 -16.47
CA TRP A 288 25.57 10.10 -15.81
C TRP A 288 25.79 10.30 -14.31
N SER A 289 25.12 9.48 -13.51
CA SER A 289 25.21 9.52 -12.06
C SER A 289 24.99 8.15 -11.45
N CYS A 290 25.45 7.98 -10.21
CA CYS A 290 25.21 6.76 -9.46
C CYS A 290 23.73 6.65 -9.10
N GLN A 291 23.04 5.69 -9.70
CA GLN A 291 21.65 5.37 -9.43
C GLN A 291 21.58 4.09 -8.56
N PRO A 292 20.59 3.99 -7.67
CA PRO A 292 20.33 2.76 -6.94
C PRO A 292 20.04 1.59 -7.90
N ASP A 293 20.45 0.36 -7.55
CA ASP A 293 20.24 -0.84 -8.39
C ASP A 293 18.77 -1.19 -8.63
N TYR A 294 17.85 -0.66 -7.82
CA TYR A 294 16.42 -0.80 -8.09
C TYR A 294 15.95 0.07 -9.25
N TRP A 295 16.68 1.14 -9.55
CA TRP A 295 16.31 2.06 -10.61
C TRP A 295 16.68 1.41 -11.95
N ARG A 296 15.68 1.29 -12.83
CA ARG A 296 15.89 0.88 -14.21
C ARG A 296 15.69 2.11 -15.07
N GLY A 297 16.65 2.41 -15.94
CA GLY A 297 16.55 3.53 -16.87
C GLY A 297 15.29 3.51 -17.74
N PRO A 298 14.96 4.65 -18.38
CA PRO A 298 13.95 4.63 -19.41
C PRO A 298 14.33 3.56 -20.45
N PRO A 299 13.35 2.80 -20.99
CA PRO A 299 13.58 1.88 -22.09
C PRO A 299 14.11 2.61 -23.33
#